data_AF-A0A1Q7GP45-F1
#
_entry.id   AF-A0A1Q7GP45-F1
#
_cell.length_a   1.000
_cell.length_b   1.000
_cell.length_c   1.000
_cell.angle_alpha   90.00
_cell.angle_beta   90.00
_cell.angle_gamma   90.00
#
_symmetry.space_group_name_H-M   'P 1'
#
loop_
_entity.id
_entity.type
_entity.pdbx_description
1 polymer ?
#
loop_
_entity_poly.entity_id
_entity_poly.type
_entity_poly.pdbx_seq_one_letter_code
_entity_poly.pdbx_strand_id
1 'polypeptide(L)' 'MKRLLGTLTGLAVSITPTVALAEGATAYSRGNAFLYFAAIAAVLIFGINDIFHKKWLTWASAIVIPIALYLQLPAK' A
#
# COMPACT_ATOMS: atom_id res chain seq x y z
N MET A 1 0.21 -5.94 19.40
CA MET A 1 -0.12 -4.72 18.64
C MET A 1 1.00 -3.69 18.63
N LYS A 2 1.51 -3.22 19.79
CA LYS A 2 2.59 -2.21 19.84
C LYS A 2 3.89 -2.58 19.09
N ARG A 3 4.30 -3.86 19.15
CA ARG A 3 5.49 -4.38 18.45
C ARG A 3 5.32 -4.40 16.92
N LEU A 4 4.13 -4.80 16.46
CA LEU A 4 3.77 -4.84 15.03
C LEU A 4 3.72 -3.42 14.43
N LEU A 5 3.16 -2.47 15.17
CA LEU A 5 3.18 -1.06 14.79
C LEU A 5 4.60 -0.52 14.73
N GLY A 6 5.45 -0.83 15.72
CA GLY A 6 6.86 -0.43 15.73
C GLY A 6 7.67 -0.99 14.55
N THR A 7 7.43 -2.25 14.17
CA THR A 7 8.08 -2.84 12.98
C THR A 7 7.59 -2.21 11.68
N LEU A 8 6.29 -1.91 11.57
CA LEU A 8 5.71 -1.27 10.39
C LEU A 8 6.21 0.18 10.25
N THR A 9 6.31 0.92 11.34
CA THR A 9 6.88 2.28 11.33
C THR A 9 8.38 2.26 11.02
N GLY A 10 9.12 1.27 11.54
CA GLY A 10 10.54 1.12 11.22
C GLY A 10 10.79 0.82 9.74
N LEU A 11 9.94 -0.01 9.13
CA LEU A 11 9.96 -0.27 7.69
C LEU A 11 9.53 0.95 6.87
N ALA A 12 8.51 1.68 7.31
CA ALA A 12 8.07 2.90 6.61
C ALA A 12 9.16 4.00 6.60
N VAL A 13 9.91 4.14 7.70
CA VAL A 13 11.00 5.13 7.83
C VAL A 13 12.27 4.71 7.07
N SER A 14 12.53 3.41 6.93
CA SER A 14 13.70 2.94 6.16
C SER A 14 13.48 2.94 4.65
N ILE A 15 12.23 2.82 4.20
CA ILE A 15 11.86 2.81 2.77
C ILE A 15 11.60 4.23 2.23
N THR A 16 11.31 5.21 3.09
CA THR A 16 11.05 6.60 2.68
C THR A 16 12.21 7.30 1.96
N PRO A 17 13.48 7.21 2.41
CA PRO A 17 14.57 7.90 1.72
C PRO A 17 14.90 7.29 0.35
N THR A 18 14.74 5.97 0.18
CA THR A 18 14.92 5.29 -1.12
C THR A 18 13.80 5.63 -2.10
N VAL A 19 12.58 5.85 -1.60
CA VAL A 19 11.44 6.30 -2.41
C VAL A 19 11.61 7.77 -2.84
N ALA A 20 12.01 8.67 -1.93
CA ALA A 20 12.24 10.08 -2.24
C ALA A 20 13.40 10.31 -3.23
N LEU A 21 14.45 9.49 -3.16
CA LEU A 21 15.55 9.50 -4.14
C LEU A 21 15.15 8.93 -5.52
N ALA A 22 14.14 8.06 -5.57
CA ALA A 22 13.61 7.52 -6.83
C ALA A 22 12.66 8.50 -7.55
N GLU A 23 11.99 9.40 -6.82
CA GLU A 23 11.09 10.42 -7.38
C GLU A 23 11.83 11.53 -8.16
N GLY A 24 13.11 11.78 -7.85
CA GLY A 24 13.89 12.87 -8.45
C GLY A 24 14.50 12.59 -9.84
N ALA A 25 14.50 11.35 -10.33
CA ALA A 25 15.39 10.97 -11.44
C ALA A 25 14.74 10.32 -12.67
N THR A 26 13.62 9.58 -12.56
CA THR A 26 13.13 8.81 -13.71
C THR A 26 11.62 8.62 -13.70
N ALA A 27 11.03 8.70 -14.89
CA ALA A 27 9.61 8.46 -15.18
C ALA A 27 9.03 7.32 -14.34
N TYR A 28 7.81 7.50 -13.83
CA TYR A 28 7.01 6.49 -13.13
C TYR A 28 7.20 5.12 -13.75
N SER A 29 8.07 4.29 -13.18
CA SER A 29 8.19 2.91 -13.61
C SER A 29 7.01 2.16 -13.00
N ARG A 30 6.41 1.25 -13.78
CA ARG A 30 5.35 0.34 -13.30
C ARG A 30 5.70 -0.33 -11.94
N GLY A 31 6.99 -0.58 -11.68
CA GLY A 31 7.48 -1.12 -10.41
C GLY A 31 7.37 -0.15 -9.22
N ASN A 32 7.72 1.12 -9.41
CA ASN A 32 7.54 2.14 -8.36
C ASN A 32 6.04 2.38 -8.10
N ALA A 33 5.23 2.49 -9.15
CA ALA A 33 3.78 2.64 -9.03
C ALA A 33 3.14 1.49 -8.24
N PHE A 34 3.61 0.25 -8.43
CA PHE A 34 3.13 -0.91 -7.67
C PHE A 34 3.36 -0.77 -6.16
N LEU A 35 4.51 -0.25 -5.72
CA LEU A 35 4.82 -0.04 -4.30
C LEU A 35 3.87 0.97 -3.66
N TYR A 36 3.60 2.10 -4.33
CA TYR A 36 2.64 3.09 -3.82
C TYR A 36 1.23 2.50 -3.78
N PHE A 37 0.80 1.79 -4.83
CA PHE A 37 -0.54 1.20 -4.89
C PHE A 37 -0.72 0.09 -3.85
N ALA A 38 0.33 -0.67 -3.53
CA ALA A 38 0.31 -1.64 -2.43
C ALA A 38 0.14 -0.96 -1.07
N ALA A 39 0.84 0.16 -0.82
CA ALA A 39 0.67 0.93 0.40
C ALA A 39 -0.74 1.51 0.54
N ILE A 40 -1.29 2.06 -0.56
CA ILE A 40 -2.67 2.57 -0.62
C ILE A 40 -3.67 1.44 -0.35
N ALA A 41 -3.47 0.26 -0.98
CA ALA A 41 -4.32 -0.90 -0.77
C ALA A 41 -4.40 -1.28 0.71
N ALA A 42 -3.26 -1.34 1.39
CA ALA A 42 -3.19 -1.68 2.81
C ALA A 42 -3.99 -0.68 3.67
N VAL A 43 -3.81 0.63 3.45
CA VAL A 43 -4.55 1.66 4.19
C VAL A 43 -6.05 1.53 3.99
N LEU A 44 -6.51 1.28 2.75
CA LEU A 44 -7.93 1.13 2.45
C LEU A 44 -8.54 -0.13 3.09
N ILE A 45 -7.83 -1.27 3.04
CA ILE A 45 -8.28 -2.53 3.65
C ILE A 45 -8.40 -2.37 5.17
N PHE A 46 -7.39 -1.76 5.82
CA PHE A 46 -7.44 -1.50 7.26
C PHE A 46 -8.53 -0.47 7.62
N GLY A 47 -8.72 0.57 6.80
CA GLY A 47 -9.80 1.54 6.98
C GLY A 47 -11.19 0.90 6.92
N ILE A 48 -11.40 -0.05 6.01
CA ILE A 48 -12.65 -0.83 5.93
C ILE A 48 -12.86 -1.66 7.20
N ASN A 49 -11.80 -2.30 7.71
CA ASN A 49 -11.89 -3.04 8.95
C ASN A 49 -12.19 -2.13 10.16
N ASP A 50 -11.66 -0.91 10.17
CA ASP A 50 -11.85 0.06 11.25
C ASP A 50 -13.24 0.69 11.25
N ILE A 51 -13.83 0.93 10.07
CA ILE A 51 -15.17 1.52 9.95
C ILE A 51 -16.26 0.48 10.19
N PHE A 52 -16.11 -0.72 9.61
CA PHE A 52 -17.20 -1.70 9.57
C PHE A 52 -17.06 -2.82 10.59
N HIS A 53 -15.87 -3.02 11.17
CA HIS A 53 -15.55 -4.08 12.14
C HIS A 53 -15.98 -5.51 11.71
N LYS A 54 -16.18 -5.73 10.40
CA LYS A 54 -16.64 -6.99 9.83
C LYS A 54 -15.49 -7.68 9.12
N LYS A 55 -15.01 -8.78 9.71
CA LYS A 55 -13.90 -9.58 9.15
C LYS A 55 -14.12 -9.92 7.68
N TRP A 56 -15.31 -10.46 7.33
CA TRP A 56 -15.60 -10.87 5.95
C TRP A 56 -15.45 -9.73 4.93
N LEU A 57 -15.77 -8.49 5.32
CA LEU A 57 -15.63 -7.31 4.47
C LEU A 57 -14.15 -6.97 4.27
N THR A 58 -13.35 -7.10 5.32
CA THR A 58 -11.89 -6.96 5.25
C THR A 58 -11.29 -8.00 4.29
N TRP A 59 -11.72 -9.27 4.38
CA TRP A 59 -11.28 -10.33 3.45
C TRP A 59 -11.68 -10.03 1.99
N ALA A 60 -12.92 -9.60 1.76
CA ALA A 60 -13.37 -9.22 0.41
C ALA A 60 -12.56 -8.03 -0.12
N SER A 61 -12.34 -7.01 0.71
CA SER A 61 -11.56 -5.83 0.34
C SER A 61 -10.10 -6.16 0.05
N ALA A 62 -9.52 -7.14 0.76
CA ALA A 62 -8.15 -7.60 0.55
C ALA A 62 -7.93 -8.30 -0.79
N ILE A 63 -9.01 -8.72 -1.47
CA ILE A 63 -8.96 -9.28 -2.82
C ILE A 63 -9.29 -8.21 -3.85
N VAL A 64 -10.40 -7.48 -3.66
CA VAL A 64 -10.92 -6.53 -4.65
C VAL A 64 -9.99 -5.32 -4.83
N ILE A 65 -9.48 -4.75 -3.73
CA ILE A 65 -8.71 -3.51 -3.78
C ILE A 65 -7.36 -3.70 -4.49
N PRO A 66 -6.54 -4.73 -4.18
CA PRO A 66 -5.29 -4.95 -4.91
C PRO A 66 -5.51 -5.21 -6.41
N ILE A 67 -6.56 -5.94 -6.77
CA ILE A 67 -6.89 -6.21 -8.18
C ILE A 67 -7.30 -4.91 -8.89
N ALA A 68 -8.19 -4.12 -8.30
CA ALA A 68 -8.64 -2.85 -8.87
C ALA A 68 -7.46 -1.88 -9.07
N LEU A 69 -6.58 -1.80 -8.08
CA LEU A 69 -5.37 -0.97 -8.12
C LEU A 69 -4.35 -1.49 -9.16
N TYR A 70 -4.21 -2.80 -9.31
CA TYR A 70 -3.37 -3.38 -10.36
C TYR A 70 -3.88 -3.07 -11.78
N LEU A 71 -5.20 -3.03 -11.97
CA LEU A 71 -5.80 -2.66 -13.26
C LEU A 71 -5.60 -1.17 -13.60
N GLN A 72 -5.42 -0.32 -12.58
CA GLN A 72 -5.13 1.10 -12.73
C GLN A 72 -3.63 1.40 -12.88
N LEU A 73 -2.77 0.38 -12.76
CA LEU A 73 -1.33 0.57 -12.82
C LEU A 73 -0.90 1.01 -14.23
N PRO A 74 -0.16 2.12 -14.38
CA PRO A 74 0.27 2.60 -15.68
C PRO A 74 1.06 1.52 -16.43
N ALA A 75 0.80 1.43 -17.74
CA ALA A 75 1.39 0.40 -18.61
C ALA A 75 2.89 0.60 -18.88
N LYS A 76 3.41 1.81 -18.61
CA LYS A 76 4.80 2.21 -18.77
C LYS A 76 5.32 2.65 -17.41
#